data_AF-A0A0S2JIL4-F1
#
_entry.id   AF-A0A0S2JIL4-F1
#
_cell.length_a   1.000
_cell.length_b   1.000
_cell.length_c   1.000
_cell.angle_alpha   90.00
_cell.angle_beta   90.00
_cell.angle_gamma   90.00
#
_symmetry.space_group_name_H-M   'P 1'
#
loop_
_entity.id
_entity.type
_entity.pdbx_description
1 polymer ?
#
loop_
_entity_poly.entity_id
_entity_poly.type
_entity_poly.pdbx_seq_one_letter_code
_entity_poly.pdbx_strand_id
1 'polypeptide(L)'
;MFNDNWWVSARTRMQNSNFHSWLDEHCGMKITAIELGAGTAIPSVRIACSNNAKNLIRINPAHCNIEKGQIPLKMSALSALTEIDKILS
;
A
#
# COMPACT_ATOMS: atom_id res chain seq x y z
N MET A 1 -3.81 -16.10 -11.14
CA MET A 1 -3.59 -14.75 -11.69
C MET A 1 -2.60 -14.85 -12.85
N PHE A 2 -2.86 -14.17 -13.97
CA PHE A 2 -2.13 -14.24 -15.25
C PHE A 2 -1.83 -15.67 -15.74
N ASN A 3 -2.71 -16.18 -16.60
CA ASN A 3 -2.56 -17.50 -17.23
C ASN A 3 -2.46 -18.68 -16.23
N ASP A 4 -3.08 -18.50 -15.06
CA ASP A 4 -3.06 -19.46 -13.96
C ASP A 4 -4.45 -20.08 -13.80
N ASN A 5 -4.53 -21.36 -14.13
CA ASN A 5 -5.74 -22.18 -14.09
C ASN A 5 -6.19 -22.52 -12.66
N TRP A 6 -5.36 -22.26 -11.65
CA TRP A 6 -5.65 -22.50 -10.24
C TRP A 6 -6.21 -21.25 -9.54
N TRP A 7 -6.47 -20.18 -10.29
CA TRP A 7 -6.98 -18.94 -9.74
C TRP A 7 -8.40 -19.08 -9.16
N VAL A 8 -8.52 -18.99 -7.84
CA VAL A 8 -9.81 -19.01 -7.14
C VAL A 8 -10.43 -17.61 -7.15
N SER A 9 -11.27 -17.34 -8.16
CA SER A 9 -11.89 -16.01 -8.36
C SER A 9 -12.77 -15.55 -7.19
N ALA A 10 -13.45 -16.48 -6.51
CA ALA A 10 -14.32 -16.18 -5.37
C ALA A 10 -13.55 -15.54 -4.20
N ARG A 11 -12.35 -16.05 -3.89
CA ARG A 11 -11.49 -15.51 -2.83
C ARG A 11 -11.09 -14.07 -3.13
N THR A 12 -10.68 -13.80 -4.37
CA THR A 12 -10.28 -12.44 -4.77
C THR A 12 -11.46 -11.47 -4.75
N ARG A 13 -12.64 -11.89 -5.21
CA ARG A 13 -13.86 -11.06 -5.14
C ARG A 13 -14.21 -10.71 -3.69
N MET A 14 -14.13 -11.67 -2.78
CA MET A 14 -14.40 -11.45 -1.36
C MET A 14 -13.41 -10.46 -0.73
N GLN A 15 -12.11 -10.63 -0.99
CA GLN A 15 -11.08 -9.69 -0.52
C GLN A 15 -11.29 -8.28 -1.07
N ASN A 16 -11.64 -8.19 -2.37
CA ASN A 16 -11.94 -6.90 -2.98
C ASN A 16 -13.19 -6.24 -2.38
N SER A 17 -14.24 -7.01 -2.10
CA SER A 17 -15.45 -6.51 -1.44
C SER A 17 -15.14 -5.96 -0.05
N ASN A 18 -14.42 -6.72 0.78
CA ASN A 18 -14.04 -6.30 2.13
C ASN A 18 -13.20 -5.02 2.10
N PHE A 19 -12.28 -4.91 1.14
CA PHE A 19 -11.47 -3.70 0.97
C PHE A 19 -12.34 -2.48 0.64
N HIS A 20 -13.28 -2.59 -0.30
CA HIS A 20 -14.17 -1.47 -0.65
C HIS A 20 -15.11 -1.12 0.51
N SER A 21 -15.68 -2.10 1.20
CA SER A 21 -16.53 -1.83 2.37
C SER A 21 -15.77 -1.10 3.48
N TRP A 22 -14.51 -1.47 3.74
CA TRP A 22 -13.67 -0.74 4.69
C TRP A 22 -13.41 0.70 4.24
N LEU A 23 -13.15 0.94 2.94
CA LEU A 23 -12.98 2.29 2.40
C LEU A 23 -14.25 3.14 2.56
N ASP A 24 -15.42 2.57 2.27
CA ASP A 24 -16.71 3.24 2.41
C ASP A 24 -16.99 3.61 3.87
N GLU A 25 -16.72 2.70 4.81
CA GLU A 25 -16.85 2.93 6.26
C GLU A 25 -15.96 4.08 6.76
N HIS A 26 -14.79 4.28 6.13
CA HIS A 26 -13.82 5.29 6.52
C HIS A 26 -13.82 6.51 5.59
N CYS A 27 -14.87 6.66 4.78
CA CYS A 27 -15.03 7.80 3.89
C CYS A 27 -14.99 9.13 4.66
N GLY A 28 -14.17 10.07 4.21
CA GLY A 28 -13.94 11.36 4.88
C GLY A 28 -12.92 11.33 6.02
N MET A 29 -12.44 10.16 6.44
CA MET A 29 -11.36 10.05 7.43
C MET A 29 -9.98 10.33 6.82
N LYS A 30 -9.01 10.70 7.66
CA LYS A 30 -7.62 10.91 7.24
C LYS A 30 -6.86 9.59 7.22
N ILE A 31 -6.99 8.83 6.12
CA ILE A 31 -6.24 7.58 5.91
C ILE A 31 -4.77 7.88 5.57
N THR A 32 -3.85 7.20 6.24
CA THR A 32 -2.42 7.16 5.89
C THR A 32 -2.09 5.76 5.38
N ALA A 33 -1.57 5.66 4.16
CA ALA A 33 -1.10 4.41 3.58
C ALA A 33 0.41 4.25 3.75
N ILE A 34 0.84 3.01 4.03
CA ILE A 34 2.24 2.61 4.08
C ILE A 34 2.45 1.56 2.98
N GLU A 35 3.16 1.94 1.92
CA GLU A 35 3.51 1.06 0.80
C GLU A 35 4.89 0.44 1.05
N LEU A 36 4.96 -0.89 0.98
CA LEU A 36 6.19 -1.66 1.22
C LEU A 36 6.66 -2.33 -0.06
N GLY A 37 7.88 -2.01 -0.51
CA GLY A 37 8.60 -2.76 -1.54
C GLY A 37 8.01 -2.70 -2.95
N ALA A 38 6.94 -1.95 -3.21
CA ALA A 38 6.36 -1.90 -4.55
C ALA A 38 7.29 -1.17 -5.54
N GLY A 39 7.67 -1.87 -6.60
CA GLY A 39 8.50 -1.35 -7.68
C GLY A 39 7.70 -0.52 -8.69
N THR A 40 8.27 -0.32 -9.88
CA THR A 40 7.66 0.48 -10.96
C THR A 40 6.98 -0.36 -12.03
N ALA A 41 7.22 -1.67 -12.09
CA ALA A 41 6.72 -2.54 -13.15
C ALA A 41 5.20 -2.73 -13.12
N ILE A 42 4.61 -2.85 -11.92
CA ILE A 42 3.16 -2.98 -11.73
C ILE A 42 2.77 -2.06 -10.56
N PRO A 43 2.39 -0.80 -10.82
CA PRO A 43 2.14 0.19 -9.77
C PRO A 43 0.73 0.08 -9.17
N SER A 44 0.09 -1.10 -9.20
CA SER A 44 -1.32 -1.26 -8.75
C SER A 44 -1.51 -0.87 -7.29
N VAL A 45 -0.59 -1.29 -6.41
CA VAL A 45 -0.60 -0.89 -4.99
C VAL A 45 -0.41 0.63 -4.86
N ARG A 46 0.51 1.22 -5.64
CA ARG A 46 0.74 2.66 -5.64
C ARG A 46 -0.50 3.46 -6.02
N ILE A 47 -1.18 3.04 -7.08
CA ILE A 47 -2.42 3.66 -7.55
C ILE A 47 -3.51 3.53 -6.48
N ALA A 48 -3.66 2.34 -5.88
CA ALA A 48 -4.63 2.13 -4.81
C ALA A 48 -4.36 3.02 -3.59
N CYS A 49 -3.10 3.17 -3.18
CA CYS A 49 -2.72 4.06 -2.08
C CYS A 49 -3.00 5.53 -2.43
N SER A 50 -2.56 6.01 -3.60
CA SER A 50 -2.73 7.40 -4.01
C SER A 50 -4.20 7.81 -4.14
N ASN A 51 -5.08 6.88 -4.56
CA ASN A 51 -6.51 7.18 -4.73
C ASN A 51 -7.28 7.22 -3.39
N ASN A 52 -6.83 6.45 -2.40
CA ASN A 52 -7.62 6.19 -1.19
C ASN A 52 -7.01 6.75 0.09
N ALA A 53 -5.75 7.20 0.08
CA ALA A 53 -5.07 7.73 1.25
C ALA A 53 -4.70 9.21 1.07
N LYS A 54 -4.82 9.96 2.16
CA LYS A 54 -4.40 11.36 2.21
C LYS A 54 -2.87 11.51 2.27
N ASN A 55 -2.23 10.60 3.00
CA ASN A 55 -0.78 10.54 3.13
C ASN A 55 -0.28 9.18 2.63
N LEU A 56 0.84 9.16 1.93
CA LEU A 56 1.47 7.94 1.45
C LEU A 56 2.94 7.88 1.87
N ILE A 57 3.29 6.93 2.74
CA ILE A 57 4.65 6.60 3.13
C ILE A 57 5.15 5.46 2.23
N ARG A 58 6.23 5.68 1.48
CA ARG A 58 6.78 4.72 0.51
C ARG A 58 8.10 4.14 1.00
N ILE A 59 8.10 2.90 1.45
CA ILE A 59 9.30 2.20 1.92
C ILE A 59 9.83 1.30 0.80
N ASN A 60 10.95 1.69 0.19
CA ASN A 60 11.61 0.88 -0.83
C ASN A 60 13.11 1.26 -0.92
N PRO A 61 14.05 0.30 -0.87
CA PRO A 61 15.48 0.59 -1.00
C PRO A 61 15.89 1.22 -2.34
N ALA A 62 15.18 0.86 -3.42
CA ALA A 62 15.55 1.21 -4.80
C ALA A 62 14.56 2.16 -5.47
N HIS A 63 13.25 1.92 -5.31
CA HIS A 63 12.18 2.57 -6.08
C HIS A 63 11.25 3.44 -5.22
N CYS A 64 11.81 4.25 -4.33
CA CYS A 64 11.05 5.18 -3.47
C CYS A 64 10.89 6.60 -4.06
N ASN A 65 11.01 6.78 -5.38
CA ASN A 65 10.98 8.12 -5.99
C ASN A 65 9.65 8.85 -5.72
N ILE A 66 9.71 10.18 -5.65
CA ILE A 66 8.72 11.03 -4.97
C ILE A 66 7.78 11.71 -5.97
N GLU A 67 6.47 11.57 -5.76
CA GLU A 67 5.46 12.53 -6.22
C GLU A 67 5.00 13.41 -5.05
N LYS A 68 4.42 14.59 -5.35
CA LYS A 68 3.99 15.55 -4.33
C LYS A 68 2.99 14.91 -3.35
N GLY A 69 3.26 15.03 -2.04
CA GLY A 69 2.42 14.43 -0.98
C GLY A 69 2.85 13.04 -0.51
N GLN A 70 3.95 12.50 -1.05
CA GLN A 70 4.52 11.22 -0.62
C GLN A 70 5.72 11.42 0.32
N ILE A 71 5.88 10.51 1.28
CA ILE A 71 7.00 10.46 2.23
C ILE A 71 7.88 9.25 1.87
N PRO A 72 9.03 9.45 1.21
CA PRO A 72 9.90 8.35 0.84
C PRO A 72 10.76 7.87 2.03
N LEU A 73 10.88 6.56 2.19
CA LEU A 73 11.82 5.91 3.10
C LEU A 73 12.69 4.95 2.29
N LYS A 74 13.92 5.37 2.00
CA LYS A 74 14.89 4.61 1.20
C LYS A 74 15.61 3.56 2.03
N MET A 75 14.88 2.54 2.46
CA MET A 75 15.38 1.43 3.28
C MET A 75 14.52 0.18 3.12
N SER A 76 14.94 -0.92 3.74
CA SER A 76 14.16 -2.16 3.75
C SER A 76 12.86 -1.99 4.54
N ALA A 77 11.83 -2.77 4.18
CA ALA A 77 10.54 -2.75 4.88
C ALA A 77 10.70 -3.05 6.37
N LEU A 78 11.49 -4.07 6.72
CA LEU A 78 11.75 -4.44 8.11
C LEU A 78 12.42 -3.30 8.87
N SER A 79 13.50 -2.72 8.34
CA SER A 79 14.21 -1.62 8.99
C SER A 79 13.28 -0.44 9.27
N ALA A 80 12.47 -0.03 8.28
CA ALA A 80 11.54 1.08 8.46
C ALA A 80 10.47 0.79 9.53
N LEU A 81 9.86 -0.40 9.48
CA LEU A 81 8.82 -0.78 10.45
C LEU A 81 9.40 -0.92 11.87
N THR A 82 10.61 -1.46 12.02
CA THR A 82 11.30 -1.50 13.33
C THR A 82 11.56 -0.10 13.88
N GLU A 83 12.01 0.85 13.06
CA GLU A 83 12.21 2.22 13.54
C GLU A 83 10.90 2.94 13.87
N ILE A 84 9.84 2.71 13.09
CA ILE A 84 8.50 3.23 13.40
C ILE A 84 8.00 2.67 14.73
N ASP A 85 8.13 1.36 14.94
CA ASP A 85 7.70 0.67 16.15
C ASP A 85 8.41 1.19 17.41
N LYS A 86 9.73 1.43 17.33
CA LYS A 86 10.52 2.04 18.40
C LYS A 86 10.06 3.45 18.79
N ILE A 87 9.46 4.19 17.87
CA ILE A 87 8.95 5.55 18.13
C ILE A 87 7.53 5.51 18.72
N LEU A 88 6.75 4.47 18.39
CA LEU A 88 5.38 4.29 18.85
C LEU A 88 5.27 3.56 20.19
N SER A 89 6.29 2.77 20.55
CA SER A 89 6.41 2.05 21.83
C SER A 89 7.00 2.93 22.93
#